data_AF-A0A820I0Y3-F1
#
_entry.id   AF-A0A820I0Y3-F1
#
_cell.length_a   1.000
_cell.length_b   1.000
_cell.length_c   1.000
_cell.angle_alpha   90.00
_cell.angle_beta   90.00
_cell.angle_gamma   90.00
#
_symmetry.space_group_name_H-M   'P 1'
#
loop_
_entity.id
_entity.type
_entity.pdbx_description
1 polymer ?
#
loop_
_entity_poly.entity_id
_entity_poly.type
_entity_poly.pdbx_seq_one_letter_code
_entity_poly.pdbx_strand_id
1 'polypeptide(L)'
;RKAALALLVDEETELLATIDRYKTEAQKYNKEANIQRFLERVAQPKKWKRKDGTTTEMETPYSIRARELMQIYNTITMKFLTLDERLDILLTLKHTVKEHECRLTEEIIQLIDREADLLMRGTKEESLTGLRERISTLFLQYIKTPTFNPGVVRHLKVPQDPVSATEQKTLYCRSCQQYYPSTEFYVSSSN
;
A
#
# COMPACT_ATOMS: atom_id res chain seq x y z
N ARG A 1 -36.44 -30.21 -24.54
CA ARG A 1 -35.42 -30.52 -23.50
C ARG A 1 -34.15 -29.69 -23.65
N LYS A 2 -33.47 -29.68 -24.81
CA LYS A 2 -32.25 -28.87 -25.03
C LYS A 2 -32.48 -27.35 -24.93
N ALA A 3 -33.57 -26.83 -25.47
CA ALA A 3 -33.90 -25.39 -25.39
C ALA A 3 -34.13 -24.90 -23.95
N ALA A 4 -34.83 -25.68 -23.11
CA ALA A 4 -35.03 -25.34 -21.70
C ALA A 4 -33.71 -25.35 -20.91
N LEU A 5 -32.78 -26.26 -21.24
CA LEU A 5 -31.45 -26.27 -20.64
C LEU A 5 -30.61 -25.08 -21.09
N ALA A 6 -30.69 -24.68 -22.36
CA ALA A 6 -30.01 -23.48 -22.86
C ALA A 6 -30.48 -22.22 -22.13
N LEU A 7 -31.80 -22.05 -21.96
CA LEU A 7 -32.36 -20.92 -21.21
C LEU A 7 -31.87 -20.88 -19.75
N LEU A 8 -31.78 -22.03 -19.09
CA LEU A 8 -31.24 -22.10 -17.73
C LEU A 8 -29.76 -21.74 -17.66
N VAL A 9 -28.97 -22.16 -18.65
CA VAL A 9 -27.55 -21.81 -18.74
C VAL A 9 -27.40 -20.31 -18.99
N ASP A 10 -28.22 -19.72 -19.87
CA ASP A 10 -28.20 -18.28 -20.13
C ASP A 10 -28.52 -17.50 -18.83
N GLU A 11 -29.57 -17.88 -18.10
CA GLU A 11 -29.91 -17.30 -16.79
C GLU A 11 -28.76 -17.43 -15.77
N GLU A 12 -28.13 -18.62 -15.69
CA GLU A 12 -26.98 -18.84 -14.81
C GLU A 12 -25.81 -17.92 -15.17
N THR A 13 -25.50 -17.76 -16.46
CA THR A 13 -24.41 -16.88 -16.92
C THR A 13 -24.68 -15.41 -16.61
N GLU A 14 -25.94 -14.96 -16.72
CA GLU A 14 -26.34 -13.60 -16.35
C GLU A 14 -26.19 -13.35 -14.84
N LEU A 15 -26.59 -14.33 -14.02
CA LEU A 15 -26.42 -14.28 -12.57
C LEU A 15 -24.94 -14.25 -12.18
N LEU A 16 -24.09 -15.09 -12.79
CA LEU A 16 -22.65 -15.09 -12.56
C LEU A 16 -22.00 -13.75 -12.96
N ALA A 17 -22.36 -13.20 -14.12
CA ALA A 17 -21.89 -11.90 -14.57
C ALA A 17 -22.28 -10.79 -13.58
N THR A 18 -23.50 -10.86 -13.04
CA THR A 18 -23.99 -9.90 -12.03
C THR A 18 -23.21 -10.03 -10.72
N ILE A 19 -22.98 -11.26 -10.24
CA ILE A 19 -22.16 -11.53 -9.05
C ILE A 19 -20.75 -10.97 -9.20
N ASP A 20 -20.12 -11.19 -10.35
CA ASP A 20 -18.75 -10.72 -10.59
C ASP A 20 -18.67 -9.19 -10.68
N ARG A 21 -19.71 -8.54 -11.20
CA ARG A 21 -19.84 -7.08 -11.15
C ARG A 21 -19.88 -6.57 -9.71
N TYR A 22 -20.70 -7.18 -8.86
CA TYR A 22 -20.76 -6.83 -7.43
C TYR A 22 -19.46 -7.13 -6.69
N LYS A 23 -18.79 -8.25 -6.99
CA LYS A 23 -17.46 -8.53 -6.41
C LYS A 23 -16.44 -7.46 -6.79
N THR A 24 -16.41 -7.05 -8.06
CA THR A 24 -15.47 -6.04 -8.56
C THR A 24 -15.70 -4.70 -7.86
N GLU A 25 -16.96 -4.31 -7.71
CA GLU A 25 -17.34 -3.10 -6.99
C GLU A 25 -16.95 -3.17 -5.50
N ALA A 26 -17.31 -4.27 -4.82
CA ALA A 26 -16.91 -4.50 -3.43
C ALA A 26 -15.39 -4.51 -3.24
N GLN A 27 -14.63 -5.06 -4.20
CA GLN A 27 -13.16 -5.05 -4.16
C GLN A 27 -12.58 -3.64 -4.23
N LYS A 28 -13.17 -2.72 -5.03
CA LYS A 28 -12.74 -1.31 -5.09
C LYS A 28 -12.92 -0.63 -3.73
N TYR A 29 -14.12 -0.74 -3.13
CA TYR A 29 -14.40 -0.20 -1.80
C TYR A 29 -13.48 -0.80 -0.72
N ASN A 30 -13.30 -2.12 -0.76
CA ASN A 30 -12.41 -2.81 0.19
C ASN A 30 -10.96 -2.37 0.02
N LYS A 31 -10.49 -2.12 -1.21
CA LYS A 31 -9.14 -1.62 -1.48
C LYS A 31 -8.95 -0.24 -0.86
N GLU A 32 -9.85 0.69 -1.10
CA GLU A 32 -9.81 2.05 -0.53
C GLU A 32 -9.84 2.01 1.01
N ALA A 33 -10.77 1.25 1.60
CA ALA A 33 -10.87 1.07 3.04
C ALA A 33 -9.60 0.46 3.65
N ASN A 34 -8.98 -0.51 2.96
CA ASN A 34 -7.73 -1.12 3.41
C ASN A 34 -6.54 -0.17 3.33
N ILE A 35 -6.50 0.69 2.30
CA ILE A 35 -5.48 1.75 2.20
C ILE A 35 -5.63 2.71 3.38
N GLN A 36 -6.85 3.18 3.65
CA GLN A 36 -7.11 4.10 4.75
C GLN A 36 -6.73 3.50 6.11
N ARG A 37 -7.18 2.26 6.38
CA ARG A 37 -6.81 1.52 7.60
C ARG A 37 -5.30 1.32 7.73
N PHE A 38 -4.60 1.13 6.62
CA PHE A 38 -3.14 1.02 6.63
C PHE A 38 -2.50 2.35 7.02
N LEU A 39 -2.88 3.45 6.38
CA LEU A 39 -2.32 4.78 6.66
C LEU A 39 -2.57 5.19 8.12
N GLU A 40 -3.80 5.03 8.60
CA GLU A 40 -4.16 5.31 10.00
C GLU A 40 -3.35 4.49 10.99
N ARG A 41 -3.13 3.21 10.68
CA ARG A 41 -2.35 2.31 11.56
C ARG A 41 -0.90 2.76 11.68
N VAL A 42 -0.28 3.18 10.58
CA VAL A 42 1.13 3.63 10.57
C VAL A 42 1.27 5.01 11.24
N ALA A 43 0.26 5.86 11.13
CA ALA A 43 0.24 7.20 11.75
C ALA A 43 -0.06 7.21 13.26
N GLN A 44 -0.43 6.07 13.84
CA GLN A 44 -0.77 5.99 15.27
C GLN A 44 0.46 6.20 16.18
N PRO A 45 0.27 6.88 17.34
CA PRO A 45 1.33 6.99 18.34
C PRO A 45 1.64 5.62 18.95
N LYS A 46 2.87 5.45 19.44
CA LYS A 46 3.28 4.21 20.10
C LYS A 46 2.59 4.14 21.47
N LYS A 47 1.86 3.05 21.73
CA LYS A 47 1.19 2.80 23.01
C LYS A 47 1.84 1.63 23.73
N TRP A 48 2.08 1.76 25.03
CA TRP A 48 2.51 0.64 25.88
C TRP A 48 1.89 0.72 27.26
N LYS A 49 1.65 -0.44 27.87
CA LYS A 49 1.20 -0.55 29.26
C LYS A 49 2.41 -0.58 30.18
N ARG A 50 2.42 0.30 31.18
CA ARG A 50 3.41 0.30 32.25
C ARG A 50 3.02 -0.75 33.30
N LYS A 51 3.95 -1.11 34.19
CA LYS A 51 3.76 -2.11 35.26
C LYS A 51 2.61 -1.78 36.22
N ASP A 52 2.22 -0.52 36.30
CA ASP A 52 1.10 0.02 37.10
C ASP A 52 -0.27 -0.11 36.40
N GLY A 53 -0.33 -0.66 35.19
CA GLY A 53 -1.56 -0.79 34.40
C GLY A 53 -1.94 0.45 33.58
N THR A 54 -1.24 1.57 33.77
CA THR A 54 -1.46 2.80 32.98
C THR A 54 -0.96 2.61 31.55
N THR A 55 -1.75 3.01 30.55
CA THR A 55 -1.32 3.03 29.15
C THR A 55 -0.68 4.39 28.84
N THR A 56 0.57 4.40 28.41
CA THR A 56 1.28 5.61 27.96
C THR A 56 1.30 5.65 26.44
N GLU A 57 0.99 6.81 25.88
CA GLU A 57 1.11 7.10 24.44
C GLU A 57 2.31 8.02 24.20
N MET A 58 3.06 7.74 23.15
CA MET A 58 4.21 8.55 22.74
C MET A 58 4.18 8.79 21.25
N GLU A 59 4.24 10.07 20.90
CA GLU A 59 4.57 10.47 19.54
C GLU A 59 6.06 10.28 19.30
N THR A 60 6.37 9.61 18.20
CA THR A 60 7.72 9.45 17.70
C THR A 60 7.87 10.26 16.40
N PRO A 61 9.09 10.67 16.02
CA PRO A 61 9.31 11.28 14.71
C PRO A 61 8.75 10.43 13.56
N TYR A 62 8.79 9.10 13.69
CA TYR A 62 8.24 8.18 12.69
C TYR A 62 6.70 8.24 12.59
N SER A 63 5.99 8.30 13.72
CA SER A 63 4.52 8.41 13.71
C SER A 63 4.06 9.79 13.24
N ILE A 64 4.84 10.84 13.53
CA ILE A 64 4.60 12.20 13.02
C ILE A 64 4.77 12.22 11.50
N ARG A 65 5.89 11.70 10.99
CA ARG A 65 6.15 11.61 9.54
C ARG A 65 5.09 10.78 8.82
N ALA A 66 4.69 9.65 9.37
CA ALA A 66 3.62 8.82 8.79
C ALA A 66 2.28 9.57 8.72
N ARG A 67 1.98 10.42 9.70
CA ARG A 67 0.78 11.25 9.73
C ARG A 67 0.82 12.35 8.67
N GLU A 68 1.95 13.03 8.50
CA GLU A 68 2.15 14.02 7.43
C GLU A 68 1.92 13.38 6.05
N LEU A 69 2.55 12.23 5.80
CA LEU A 69 2.39 11.50 4.54
C LEU A 69 0.95 11.04 4.30
N MET A 70 0.25 10.59 5.35
CA MET A 70 -1.17 10.26 5.29
C MET A 70 -2.03 11.48 4.93
N GLN A 71 -1.76 12.64 5.54
CA GLN A 71 -2.49 13.87 5.24
C GLN A 71 -2.30 14.29 3.77
N ILE A 72 -1.06 14.24 3.27
CA ILE A 72 -0.77 14.51 1.86
C ILE A 72 -1.49 13.53 0.93
N TYR A 73 -1.52 12.23 1.28
CA TYR A 73 -2.24 11.24 0.48
C TYR A 73 -3.74 11.55 0.39
N ASN A 74 -4.33 11.94 1.53
CA ASN A 74 -5.74 12.30 1.60
C ASN A 74 -6.02 13.54 0.74
N THR A 75 -5.18 14.59 0.81
CA THR A 75 -5.37 15.81 0.02
C THR A 75 -5.22 15.58 -1.48
N ILE A 76 -4.27 14.73 -1.91
CA ILE A 76 -4.12 14.39 -3.34
C ILE A 76 -5.32 13.60 -3.88
N THR A 77 -6.00 12.83 -3.03
CA THR A 77 -7.16 12.01 -3.40
C THR A 77 -8.48 12.78 -3.29
N MET A 78 -8.49 13.99 -2.73
CA MET A 78 -9.68 14.83 -2.67
C MET A 78 -10.19 15.19 -4.07
N LYS A 79 -11.51 15.22 -4.19
CA LYS A 79 -12.23 15.60 -5.41
C LYS A 79 -12.82 16.99 -5.25
N PHE A 80 -13.19 17.63 -6.36
CA PHE A 80 -13.85 18.94 -6.39
C PHE A 80 -12.98 20.06 -5.80
N LEU A 81 -11.74 20.15 -6.29
CA LEU A 81 -10.79 21.19 -5.91
C LEU A 81 -10.82 22.32 -6.93
N THR A 82 -10.55 23.54 -6.48
CA THR A 82 -10.21 24.64 -7.39
C THR A 82 -8.85 24.41 -8.03
N LEU A 83 -8.58 25.14 -9.12
CA LEU A 83 -7.28 25.09 -9.81
C LEU A 83 -6.12 25.39 -8.85
N ASP A 84 -6.24 26.47 -8.07
CA ASP A 84 -5.19 26.93 -7.17
C ASP A 84 -4.94 25.94 -6.03
N GLU A 85 -6.02 25.42 -5.41
CA GLU A 85 -5.90 24.37 -4.38
C GLU A 85 -5.21 23.12 -4.92
N ARG A 86 -5.54 22.70 -6.16
CA ARG A 86 -4.92 21.53 -6.77
C ARG A 86 -3.44 21.76 -7.04
N LEU A 87 -3.07 22.94 -7.54
CA LEU A 87 -1.68 23.30 -7.81
C LEU A 87 -0.86 23.38 -6.51
N ASP A 88 -1.43 23.90 -5.43
CA ASP A 88 -0.77 23.95 -4.12
C ASP A 88 -0.54 22.56 -3.52
N ILE A 89 -1.53 21.66 -3.64
CA ILE A 89 -1.37 20.25 -3.25
C ILE A 89 -0.27 19.57 -4.05
N LEU A 90 -0.23 19.79 -5.36
CA LEU A 90 0.81 19.25 -6.24
C LEU A 90 2.21 19.78 -5.86
N LEU A 91 2.32 21.06 -5.50
CA LEU A 91 3.55 21.66 -5.03
C LEU A 91 4.01 21.06 -3.69
N THR A 92 3.09 20.90 -2.73
CA THR A 92 3.34 20.26 -1.43
C THR A 92 3.85 18.83 -1.62
N LEU A 93 3.20 18.06 -2.49
CA LEU A 93 3.65 16.71 -2.83
C LEU A 93 5.05 16.73 -3.45
N LYS A 94 5.29 17.61 -4.43
CA LYS A 94 6.60 17.76 -5.11
C LYS A 94 7.71 18.07 -4.12
N HIS A 95 7.48 18.94 -3.14
CA HIS A 95 8.46 19.25 -2.11
C HIS A 95 8.76 18.03 -1.22
N THR A 96 7.72 17.31 -0.82
CA THR A 96 7.84 16.13 0.06
C THR A 96 8.64 14.99 -0.58
N VAL A 97 8.44 14.72 -1.87
CA VAL A 97 9.15 13.62 -2.56
C VAL A 97 10.57 13.99 -2.98
N LYS A 98 10.90 15.28 -3.03
CA LYS A 98 12.26 15.77 -3.35
C LYS A 98 13.29 15.52 -2.25
N GLU A 99 12.86 15.11 -1.07
CA GLU A 99 13.76 14.71 0.01
C GLU A 99 14.63 13.50 -0.35
N HIS A 100 14.22 12.71 -1.36
CA HIS A 100 14.94 11.53 -1.82
C HIS A 100 15.08 11.49 -3.34
N GLU A 101 16.28 11.17 -3.81
CA GLU A 101 16.58 11.03 -5.24
C GLU A 101 16.56 9.54 -5.63
N CYS A 102 15.50 9.11 -6.30
CA CYS A 102 15.40 7.77 -6.86
C CYS A 102 14.40 7.72 -8.01
N ARG A 103 14.42 6.63 -8.78
CA ARG A 103 13.51 6.45 -9.92
C ARG A 103 12.02 6.64 -9.58
N LEU A 104 11.59 6.22 -8.38
CA LEU A 104 10.20 6.38 -7.95
C LEU A 104 9.83 7.86 -7.75
N THR A 105 10.70 8.63 -7.09
CA THR A 105 10.44 10.06 -6.83
C THR A 105 10.55 10.88 -8.10
N GLU A 106 11.46 10.55 -9.00
CA GLU A 106 11.54 11.14 -10.35
C GLU A 106 10.25 10.92 -11.15
N GLU A 107 9.72 9.69 -11.17
CA GLU A 107 8.47 9.39 -11.87
C GLU A 107 7.29 10.16 -11.28
N ILE A 108 7.19 10.23 -9.95
CA ILE A 108 6.17 11.04 -9.27
C ILE A 108 6.29 12.50 -9.67
N ILE A 109 7.50 13.08 -9.65
CA ILE A 109 7.73 14.49 -10.01
C ILE A 109 7.34 14.76 -11.47
N GLN A 110 7.71 13.88 -12.40
CA GLN A 110 7.34 14.03 -13.80
C GLN A 110 5.83 14.01 -14.03
N LEU A 111 5.10 13.15 -13.30
CA LEU A 111 3.64 13.11 -13.40
C LEU A 111 2.97 14.34 -12.77
N ILE A 112 3.52 14.86 -11.67
CA ILE A 112 3.06 16.10 -11.05
C ILE A 112 3.23 17.27 -12.01
N ASP A 113 4.42 17.41 -12.60
CA ASP A 113 4.70 18.51 -13.53
C ASP A 113 3.80 18.42 -14.77
N ARG A 114 3.56 17.20 -15.26
CA ARG A 114 2.60 16.95 -16.34
C ARG A 114 1.16 17.32 -15.94
N GLU A 115 0.71 17.00 -14.72
CA GLU A 115 -0.63 17.38 -14.28
C GLU A 115 -0.76 18.90 -14.19
N ALA A 116 0.22 19.58 -13.59
CA ALA A 116 0.24 21.02 -13.47
C ALA A 116 0.21 21.71 -14.85
N ASP A 117 1.01 21.24 -15.81
CA ASP A 117 1.02 21.76 -17.19
C ASP A 117 -0.34 21.60 -17.89
N LEU A 118 -0.99 20.45 -17.73
CA LEU A 118 -2.30 20.19 -18.33
C LEU A 118 -3.40 21.05 -17.67
N LEU A 119 -3.33 21.25 -16.36
CA LEU A 119 -4.24 22.13 -15.62
C LEU A 119 -4.08 23.58 -16.06
N MET A 120 -2.85 24.08 -16.17
CA MET A 120 -2.56 25.43 -16.65
C MET A 120 -3.04 25.67 -18.10
N ARG A 121 -3.14 24.61 -18.91
CA ARG A 121 -3.70 24.65 -20.27
C ARG A 121 -5.23 24.55 -20.32
N GLY A 122 -5.91 24.47 -19.19
CA GLY A 122 -7.37 24.35 -19.13
C GLY A 122 -7.91 22.97 -19.52
N THR A 123 -7.11 21.91 -19.35
CA THR A 123 -7.58 20.53 -19.62
C THR A 123 -8.69 20.16 -18.64
N LYS A 124 -9.74 19.52 -19.15
CA LYS A 124 -10.87 19.06 -18.32
C LYS A 124 -10.42 18.03 -17.27
N GLU A 125 -10.96 18.13 -16.07
CA GLU A 125 -10.62 17.24 -14.96
C GLU A 125 -10.91 15.76 -15.26
N GLU A 126 -11.97 15.47 -16.04
CA GLU A 126 -12.33 14.08 -16.38
C GLU A 126 -11.20 13.37 -17.14
N SER A 127 -10.48 14.11 -17.99
CA SER A 127 -9.35 13.61 -18.77
C SER A 127 -8.09 13.38 -17.93
N LEU A 128 -8.04 13.94 -16.71
CA LEU A 128 -6.91 13.81 -15.79
C LEU A 128 -7.08 12.66 -14.79
N THR A 129 -8.24 11.98 -14.77
CA THR A 129 -8.56 10.89 -13.84
C THR A 129 -7.46 9.83 -13.76
N GLY A 130 -7.04 9.25 -14.88
CA GLY A 130 -5.98 8.24 -14.92
C GLY A 130 -4.60 8.76 -14.49
N LEU A 131 -4.30 10.04 -14.75
CA LEU A 131 -3.06 10.67 -14.29
C LEU A 131 -3.06 10.83 -12.76
N ARG A 132 -4.17 11.32 -12.20
CA ARG A 132 -4.37 11.47 -10.75
C ARG A 132 -4.31 10.13 -10.03
N GLU A 133 -4.94 9.09 -10.59
CA GLU A 133 -4.87 7.72 -10.05
C GLU A 133 -3.44 7.15 -10.07
N ARG A 134 -2.66 7.45 -11.11
CA ARG A 134 -1.26 7.02 -11.19
C ARG A 134 -0.40 7.75 -10.14
N ILE A 135 -0.59 9.06 -9.97
CA ILE A 135 0.11 9.84 -8.95
C ILE A 135 -0.20 9.30 -7.55
N SER A 136 -1.48 9.09 -7.21
CA SER A 136 -1.87 8.57 -5.89
C SER A 136 -1.36 7.15 -5.66
N THR A 137 -1.35 6.31 -6.70
CA THR A 137 -0.81 4.94 -6.61
C THR A 137 0.70 4.92 -6.35
N LEU A 138 1.48 5.72 -7.10
CA LEU A 138 2.92 5.82 -6.89
C LEU A 138 3.26 6.47 -5.55
N PHE A 139 2.50 7.48 -5.14
CA PHE A 139 2.68 8.06 -3.82
C PHE A 139 2.35 7.07 -2.70
N LEU A 140 1.33 6.24 -2.85
CA LEU A 140 1.07 5.15 -1.90
C LEU A 140 2.24 4.14 -1.84
N GLN A 141 2.89 3.85 -2.97
CA GLN A 141 4.11 3.03 -2.99
C GLN A 141 5.25 3.71 -2.24
N TYR A 142 5.43 5.03 -2.43
CA TYR A 142 6.39 5.83 -1.68
C TYR A 142 6.12 5.72 -0.17
N ILE A 143 4.88 5.93 0.28
CA ILE A 143 4.50 5.82 1.70
C ILE A 143 4.76 4.43 2.26
N LYS A 144 4.59 3.37 1.47
CA LYS A 144 4.80 1.97 1.90
C LYS A 144 6.28 1.57 1.97
N THR A 145 7.19 2.40 1.45
CA THR A 145 8.61 2.07 1.41
C THR A 145 9.29 2.51 2.72
N PRO A 146 9.94 1.59 3.48
CA PRO A 146 10.57 1.91 4.76
C PRO A 146 11.60 3.03 4.74
N THR A 147 12.30 3.21 3.61
CA THR A 147 13.30 4.28 3.45
C THR A 147 12.68 5.67 3.56
N PHE A 148 11.42 5.82 3.14
CA PHE A 148 10.70 7.10 3.13
C PHE A 148 9.74 7.22 4.31
N ASN A 149 9.24 6.09 4.80
CA ASN A 149 8.37 6.01 5.98
C ASN A 149 8.85 4.89 6.91
N PRO A 150 9.79 5.19 7.83
CA PRO A 150 10.34 4.19 8.76
C PRO A 150 9.28 3.57 9.67
N GLY A 151 8.15 4.25 9.90
CA GLY A 151 7.04 3.72 10.69
C GLY A 151 6.42 2.44 10.11
N VAL A 152 6.57 2.20 8.81
CA VAL A 152 5.98 1.05 8.11
C VAL A 152 6.64 -0.27 8.49
N VAL A 153 7.91 -0.27 8.91
CA VAL A 153 8.68 -1.51 9.21
C VAL A 153 7.94 -2.41 10.18
N ARG A 154 7.27 -1.84 11.19
CA ARG A 154 6.50 -2.58 12.20
C ARG A 154 5.24 -3.25 11.68
N HIS A 155 4.82 -2.90 10.47
CA HIS A 155 3.58 -3.34 9.83
C HIS A 155 3.84 -4.19 8.58
N LEU A 156 5.10 -4.38 8.18
CA LEU A 156 5.46 -5.29 7.10
C LEU A 156 5.45 -6.73 7.60
N LYS A 157 4.82 -7.62 6.83
CA LYS A 157 4.73 -9.06 7.15
C LYS A 157 6.04 -9.81 6.91
N VAL A 158 7.00 -9.22 6.19
CA VAL A 158 8.23 -9.87 5.74
C VAL A 158 9.43 -9.21 6.43
N PRO A 159 10.34 -10.00 7.03
CA PRO A 159 11.62 -9.50 7.53
C PRO A 159 12.34 -8.72 6.43
N GLN A 160 12.75 -7.48 6.74
CA GLN A 160 13.43 -6.61 5.77
C GLN A 160 14.91 -6.98 5.58
N ASP A 161 15.46 -7.81 6.47
CA ASP A 161 16.82 -8.29 6.37
C ASP A 161 16.86 -9.56 5.49
N PRO A 162 17.48 -9.52 4.29
CA PRO A 162 17.66 -10.72 3.48
C PRO A 162 18.51 -11.77 4.20
N VAL A 163 19.38 -11.36 5.12
CA VAL A 163 20.24 -12.22 5.95
C VAL A 163 19.40 -13.12 6.86
N SER A 164 18.38 -12.55 7.52
CA SER A 164 17.48 -13.29 8.42
C SER A 164 16.61 -14.32 7.69
N ALA A 165 16.39 -14.17 6.38
CA ALA A 165 15.68 -15.14 5.55
C ALA A 165 16.60 -16.19 4.89
N THR A 166 17.90 -15.91 4.74
CA THR A 166 18.87 -16.83 4.10
C THR A 166 19.61 -17.74 5.08
N GLU A 167 19.58 -17.48 6.39
CA GLU A 167 20.28 -18.31 7.38
C GLU A 167 19.59 -19.64 7.70
N GLN A 168 18.30 -19.81 7.37
CA GLN A 168 17.60 -21.08 7.55
C GLN A 168 17.85 -22.00 6.36
N LYS A 169 19.07 -22.56 6.28
CA LYS A 169 19.42 -23.57 5.26
C LYS A 169 18.44 -24.75 5.35
N THR A 170 17.62 -24.96 4.32
CA THR A 170 16.71 -26.11 4.25
C THR A 170 17.50 -27.38 3.93
N LEU A 171 17.32 -28.44 4.72
CA LEU A 171 17.99 -29.73 4.55
C LEU A 171 16.97 -30.81 4.20
N TYR A 172 17.36 -31.73 3.32
CA TYR A 172 16.54 -32.86 2.91
C TYR A 172 16.81 -34.06 3.84
N CYS A 173 15.78 -34.54 4.54
CA CYS A 173 15.89 -35.73 5.38
C CYS A 173 15.75 -37.00 4.53
N ARG A 174 16.78 -37.85 4.51
CA ARG A 174 16.75 -39.12 3.77
C ARG A 174 15.85 -40.19 4.41
N SER A 175 15.54 -40.08 5.70
CA SER A 175 14.75 -41.08 6.43
C SER A 175 13.24 -40.91 6.23
N CYS A 176 12.74 -39.68 6.11
CA CYS A 176 11.32 -39.38 5.93
C CYS A 176 11.01 -38.67 4.60
N GLN A 177 12.01 -38.47 3.73
CA GLN A 177 11.88 -37.90 2.39
C GLN A 177 11.26 -36.49 2.32
N GLN A 178 11.38 -35.71 3.40
CA GLN A 178 10.80 -34.37 3.51
C GLN A 178 11.91 -33.32 3.69
N TYR A 179 11.62 -32.08 3.32
CA TYR A 179 12.48 -30.92 3.54
C TYR A 179 12.17 -30.25 4.87
N TYR A 180 13.19 -29.99 5.68
CA TYR A 180 13.06 -29.30 6.96
C TYR A 180 14.10 -28.18 7.11
N PRO A 181 13.83 -27.14 7.92
CA PRO A 181 14.83 -26.16 8.29
C PRO A 181 16.01 -26.80 9.01
N SER A 182 17.23 -26.30 8.80
CA SER A 182 18.45 -26.79 9.48
C SER A 182 18.33 -26.80 11.01
N THR A 183 17.51 -25.91 11.59
CA THR A 183 17.23 -25.84 13.04
C THR A 183 16.50 -27.05 13.60
N GLU A 184 15.82 -27.86 12.78
CA GLU A 184 15.15 -29.09 13.24
C GLU A 184 16.09 -30.30 13.32
N PHE A 185 17.32 -30.18 12.79
CA PHE A 185 18.32 -31.23 12.88
C PHE A 185 19.21 -30.98 14.10
N TYR A 186 19.00 -31.76 15.17
CA TYR A 186 19.91 -31.75 16.32
C TYR A 186 21.25 -32.37 15.92
N VAL A 187 22.26 -31.53 15.71
CA VAL A 187 23.64 -32.00 15.52
C VAL A 187 24.15 -32.45 16.89
N SER A 188 24.25 -33.76 17.12
CA SER A 188 24.98 -34.28 18.28
C SER A 188 26.46 -33.92 18.12
N SER A 189 26.92 -32.88 18.82
CA SER A 189 28.34 -32.57 18.95
C SER A 189 29.02 -33.76 19.63
N SER A 190 29.69 -34.59 18.84
CA SER A 190 30.50 -35.68 19.35
C SER A 190 31.85 -35.09 19.76
N ASN A 191 32.21 -35.23 21.03
CA ASN A 191 33.56 -34.98 21.55
C ASN A 191 34.59 -35.90 20.88
#